data_AF-A0A484B7Z5-F1
#
_entry.id   AF-A0A484B7Z5-F1
#
_cell.length_a   1.000
_cell.length_b   1.000
_cell.length_c   1.000
_cell.angle_alpha   90.00
_cell.angle_beta   90.00
_cell.angle_gamma   90.00
#
_symmetry.space_group_name_H-M   'P 1'
#
loop_
_entity.id
_entity.type
_entity.pdbx_description
1 polymer ?
#
loop_
_entity_poly.entity_id
_entity_poly.type
_entity_poly.pdbx_seq_one_letter_code
_entity_poly.pdbx_strand_id
1 'polypeptide(L)'
;MTTTGETEPRPRSSSLLQLNDDVLALIVAQLSVYQQFELSQLHSRLRSIVQALWRTRVRNVALQDELLGRASSRQFQAFMLALAPHLERLSCHQLDVRRLRLLSDHCLPHVISLEWLGVDQQPRRGRVRFVDEDVRLLKRVFPSLRMLKLRGCQVTGKYLHELELLTELCLDDCQYLESQYFRDIFRLLKLRKFDIMEDCDEVNCCDLVDVQLCPTLEHIKIADYHLCMESDITQQLLRLPHLSKLSIYSKNFVFDVLERIARPSNAAAAGIKQIEGFRFSGLLHDYGRLFRELSHLRHLRRLEVHGQSEEGQLQCLSDQALCQLAAQLPELSELHLCGYQLESPAGILHFVINCRQLRILDMTRSRCIGNAFVGRCQAVLAKQSWRTQPLELWIRQSDIVLNLLQNFRYLRIDTKQMTPNMDYMSSVLKFSFVR
;
A
#
# COMPACT_ATOMS: atom_id res chain seq x y z
N MET A 1 -74.80 -6.59 -32.29
CA MET A 1 -74.23 -6.23 -30.98
C MET A 1 -73.42 -7.44 -30.51
N THR A 2 -72.13 -7.55 -30.89
CA THR A 2 -70.95 -7.14 -30.08
C THR A 2 -71.02 -7.74 -28.68
N THR A 3 -70.15 -8.66 -28.27
CA THR A 3 -68.70 -8.45 -28.16
C THR A 3 -67.90 -9.75 -28.28
N THR A 4 -66.90 -9.72 -29.16
CA THR A 4 -65.73 -10.61 -29.16
C THR A 4 -64.90 -10.33 -27.91
N GLY A 5 -64.75 -11.32 -27.04
CA GLY A 5 -63.80 -11.26 -25.93
C GLY A 5 -62.38 -11.32 -26.48
N GLU A 6 -61.72 -10.17 -26.53
CA GLU A 6 -60.27 -10.07 -26.74
C GLU A 6 -59.57 -10.72 -25.53
N THR A 7 -59.00 -11.91 -25.74
CA THR A 7 -57.97 -12.45 -24.84
C THR A 7 -56.77 -11.54 -24.89
N GLU A 8 -56.55 -10.75 -23.83
CA GLU A 8 -55.31 -10.03 -23.61
C GLU A 8 -54.11 -10.99 -23.73
N PRO A 9 -53.07 -10.66 -24.52
CA PRO A 9 -51.86 -11.46 -24.54
C PRO A 9 -51.17 -11.35 -23.18
N ARG A 10 -51.03 -12.50 -22.50
CA ARG A 10 -50.21 -12.61 -21.27
C ARG A 10 -48.87 -11.89 -21.49
N PRO A 11 -48.42 -11.04 -20.54
CA PRO A 11 -47.13 -10.38 -20.67
C PRO A 11 -46.06 -11.46 -20.85
N ARG A 12 -45.36 -11.42 -22.00
CA ARG A 12 -44.21 -12.28 -22.24
C ARG A 12 -43.23 -12.00 -21.13
N SER A 13 -42.94 -13.01 -20.30
CA SER A 13 -41.94 -12.90 -19.24
C SER A 13 -40.62 -12.48 -19.88
N SER A 14 -40.21 -11.24 -19.60
CA SER A 14 -38.91 -10.73 -20.01
C SER A 14 -37.85 -11.57 -19.30
N SER A 15 -37.06 -12.29 -20.09
CA SER A 15 -35.99 -13.14 -19.55
C SER A 15 -34.68 -12.36 -19.62
N LEU A 16 -33.90 -12.36 -18.53
CA LEU A 16 -32.56 -11.78 -18.50
C LEU A 16 -31.68 -12.30 -19.66
N LEU A 17 -31.87 -13.56 -20.05
CA LEU A 17 -31.14 -14.19 -21.16
C LEU A 17 -31.54 -13.66 -22.56
N GLN A 18 -32.52 -12.77 -22.68
CA GLN A 18 -32.85 -12.09 -23.95
C GLN A 18 -31.92 -10.90 -24.22
N LEU A 19 -31.18 -10.42 -23.21
CA LEU A 19 -30.17 -9.37 -23.39
C LEU A 19 -29.00 -9.90 -24.23
N ASN A 20 -28.31 -9.02 -24.96
CA ASN A 20 -27.09 -9.38 -25.70
C ASN A 20 -25.89 -9.61 -24.75
N ASP A 21 -24.82 -10.22 -25.26
CA ASP A 21 -23.65 -10.59 -24.44
C ASP A 21 -22.95 -9.38 -23.84
N ASP A 22 -22.90 -8.25 -24.54
CA ASP A 22 -22.25 -7.03 -24.06
C ASP A 22 -22.97 -6.45 -22.84
N VAL A 23 -24.31 -6.36 -22.89
CA VAL A 23 -25.12 -5.90 -21.77
C VAL A 23 -25.04 -6.88 -20.60
N LEU A 24 -25.07 -8.19 -20.88
CA LEU A 24 -24.88 -9.20 -19.83
C LEU A 24 -23.49 -9.11 -19.19
N ALA A 25 -22.44 -8.87 -19.97
CA ALA A 25 -21.08 -8.69 -19.46
C ALA A 25 -20.99 -7.45 -18.54
N LEU A 26 -21.67 -6.36 -18.89
CA LEU A 26 -21.74 -5.16 -18.04
C LEU A 26 -22.45 -5.43 -16.72
N ILE A 27 -23.54 -6.20 -16.73
CA ILE A 27 -24.27 -6.61 -15.52
C ILE A 27 -23.42 -7.54 -14.66
N VAL A 28 -22.85 -8.59 -15.26
CA VAL A 28 -22.01 -9.57 -14.57
C VAL A 28 -20.76 -8.92 -13.96
N ALA A 29 -20.20 -7.90 -14.62
CA ALA A 29 -19.06 -7.15 -14.10
C ALA A 29 -19.35 -6.35 -12.81
N GLN A 30 -20.62 -6.12 -12.46
CA GLN A 30 -21.00 -5.47 -11.19
C GLN A 30 -21.02 -6.46 -10.01
N LEU A 31 -20.90 -7.76 -10.27
CA LEU A 31 -20.99 -8.80 -9.25
C LEU A 31 -19.61 -9.12 -8.69
N SER A 32 -19.58 -9.61 -7.44
CA SER A 32 -18.36 -10.17 -6.86
C SER A 32 -17.88 -11.37 -7.66
N VAL A 33 -16.57 -11.64 -7.64
CA VAL A 33 -15.97 -12.77 -8.38
C VAL A 33 -16.60 -14.11 -7.98
N TYR A 34 -17.00 -14.26 -6.71
CA TYR A 34 -17.71 -15.45 -6.24
C TYR A 34 -19.13 -15.57 -6.83
N GLN A 35 -19.90 -14.48 -6.87
CA GLN A 35 -21.21 -14.48 -7.54
C GLN A 35 -21.10 -14.74 -9.05
N GLN A 36 -20.06 -14.22 -9.71
CA GLN A 36 -19.78 -14.53 -11.11
C GLN A 36 -19.53 -16.04 -11.29
N PHE A 37 -18.79 -16.66 -10.36
CA PHE A 37 -18.62 -18.11 -10.35
C PHE A 37 -19.95 -18.84 -10.18
N GLU A 38 -20.80 -18.45 -9.23
CA GLU A 38 -22.12 -19.06 -9.05
C GLU A 38 -22.97 -18.97 -10.32
N LEU A 39 -23.02 -17.81 -10.97
CA LEU A 39 -23.72 -17.62 -12.25
C LEU A 39 -23.16 -18.50 -13.36
N SER A 40 -21.84 -18.71 -13.41
CA SER A 40 -21.20 -19.58 -14.41
C SER A 40 -21.62 -21.06 -14.29
N GLN A 41 -22.15 -21.46 -13.13
CA GLN A 41 -22.68 -22.80 -12.90
C GLN A 41 -24.14 -22.94 -13.38
N LEU A 42 -24.87 -21.84 -13.57
CA LEU A 42 -26.30 -21.88 -13.93
C LEU A 42 -26.55 -22.05 -15.43
N HIS A 43 -25.70 -21.47 -16.30
CA HIS A 43 -25.93 -21.49 -17.75
C HIS A 43 -24.63 -21.38 -18.56
N SER A 44 -24.51 -22.10 -19.69
CA SER A 44 -23.31 -22.14 -20.54
C SER A 44 -22.94 -20.79 -21.16
N ARG A 45 -23.95 -20.00 -21.56
CA ARG A 45 -23.77 -18.63 -22.04
C ARG A 45 -23.14 -17.72 -20.98
N LEU A 46 -23.69 -17.75 -19.75
CA LEU A 46 -23.13 -16.98 -18.63
C LEU A 46 -21.71 -17.43 -18.28
N ARG A 47 -21.44 -18.75 -18.33
CA ARG A 47 -20.09 -19.29 -18.16
C ARG A 47 -19.09 -18.68 -19.14
N SER A 48 -19.47 -18.58 -20.42
CA SER A 48 -18.60 -18.02 -21.46
C SER A 48 -18.32 -16.54 -21.23
N ILE A 49 -19.34 -15.77 -20.85
CA ILE A 49 -19.22 -14.35 -20.49
C ILE A 49 -18.29 -14.16 -19.28
N VAL A 50 -18.50 -14.94 -18.22
CA VAL A 50 -17.67 -14.89 -17.00
C VAL A 50 -16.21 -15.21 -17.32
N GLN A 51 -15.93 -16.25 -18.11
CA GLN A 51 -14.56 -16.57 -18.52
C GLN A 51 -13.91 -15.46 -19.35
N ALA A 52 -14.65 -14.81 -20.25
CA ALA A 52 -14.15 -13.68 -21.03
C ALA A 52 -13.81 -12.48 -20.13
N LEU A 53 -14.66 -12.19 -19.15
CA LEU A 53 -14.42 -11.15 -18.15
C LEU A 53 -13.19 -11.47 -17.28
N TRP A 54 -13.04 -12.71 -16.82
CA TRP A 54 -11.93 -13.10 -15.95
C TRP A 54 -10.58 -12.97 -16.64
N ARG A 55 -10.47 -13.39 -17.90
CA ARG A 55 -9.24 -13.24 -18.71
C ARG A 55 -8.74 -11.80 -18.81
N THR A 56 -9.64 -10.83 -18.78
CA THR A 56 -9.30 -9.42 -19.02
C THR A 56 -9.21 -8.59 -17.74
N ARG A 57 -9.89 -8.99 -16.66
CA ARG A 57 -10.08 -8.13 -15.47
C ARG A 57 -9.65 -8.76 -14.15
N VAL A 58 -9.63 -10.09 -14.05
CA VAL A 58 -9.50 -10.76 -12.75
C VAL A 58 -8.09 -11.30 -12.58
N ARG A 59 -7.17 -10.40 -12.24
CA ARG A 59 -5.77 -10.74 -11.86
C ARG A 59 -5.51 -10.62 -10.37
N ASN A 60 -6.20 -9.68 -9.72
CA ASN A 60 -6.09 -9.39 -8.31
C ASN A 60 -7.44 -9.69 -7.65
N VAL A 61 -7.45 -10.61 -6.68
CA VAL A 61 -8.69 -10.99 -5.99
C VAL A 61 -8.49 -10.88 -4.49
N ALA A 62 -9.42 -10.18 -3.85
CA ALA A 62 -9.55 -10.14 -2.40
C ALA A 62 -10.70 -11.06 -1.97
N LEU A 63 -10.40 -12.03 -1.12
CA LEU A 63 -11.36 -12.93 -0.50
C LEU A 63 -11.63 -12.45 0.93
N GLN A 64 -12.90 -12.34 1.27
CA GLN A 64 -13.37 -12.10 2.63
C GLN A 64 -14.26 -13.26 3.05
N ASP A 65 -14.17 -13.69 4.30
CA ASP A 65 -14.93 -14.86 4.77
C ASP A 65 -16.44 -14.62 4.70
N GLU A 66 -16.90 -13.38 4.88
CA GLU A 66 -18.31 -12.98 4.74
C GLU A 66 -18.85 -13.26 3.33
N LEU A 67 -18.04 -13.03 2.28
CA LEU A 67 -18.41 -13.30 0.89
C LEU A 67 -18.52 -14.80 0.61
N LEU A 68 -17.84 -15.62 1.40
CA LEU A 68 -17.75 -17.06 1.23
C LEU A 68 -18.50 -17.84 2.33
N GLY A 69 -19.21 -17.16 3.22
CA GLY A 69 -19.74 -17.74 4.47
C GLY A 69 -20.77 -18.86 4.27
N ARG A 70 -21.37 -18.95 3.08
CA ARG A 70 -22.32 -20.00 2.70
C ARG A 70 -21.71 -21.08 1.80
N ALA A 71 -20.47 -20.90 1.34
CA ALA A 71 -19.81 -21.84 0.44
C ALA A 71 -19.34 -23.08 1.21
N SER A 72 -19.77 -24.26 0.78
CA SER A 72 -19.20 -25.53 1.26
C SER A 72 -17.73 -25.66 0.86
N SER A 73 -16.98 -26.51 1.55
CA SER A 73 -15.57 -26.79 1.22
C SER A 73 -15.37 -27.16 -0.26
N ARG A 74 -16.29 -27.96 -0.82
CA ARG A 74 -16.26 -28.37 -2.22
C ARG A 74 -16.53 -27.21 -3.18
N GLN A 75 -17.49 -26.34 -2.86
CA GLN A 75 -17.77 -25.14 -3.65
C GLN A 75 -16.58 -24.16 -3.61
N PHE A 76 -15.97 -23.97 -2.45
CA PHE A 76 -14.78 -23.14 -2.31
C PHE A 76 -13.62 -23.66 -3.18
N GLN A 77 -13.36 -24.97 -3.11
CA GLN A 77 -12.31 -25.58 -3.93
C GLN A 77 -12.61 -25.43 -5.43
N ALA A 78 -13.83 -25.73 -5.87
CA ALA A 78 -14.24 -25.55 -7.27
C ALA A 78 -14.11 -24.09 -7.73
N PHE A 79 -14.48 -23.15 -6.87
CA PHE A 79 -14.31 -21.72 -7.12
C PHE A 79 -12.84 -21.34 -7.31
N MET A 80 -11.96 -21.74 -6.38
CA MET A 80 -10.53 -21.44 -6.44
C MET A 80 -9.89 -22.04 -7.69
N LEU A 81 -10.26 -23.27 -8.06
CA LEU A 81 -9.73 -23.94 -9.26
C LEU A 81 -10.22 -23.31 -10.56
N ALA A 82 -11.48 -22.84 -10.60
CA ALA A 82 -12.00 -22.09 -11.74
C ALA A 82 -11.28 -20.74 -11.90
N LEU A 83 -10.91 -20.11 -10.79
CA LEU A 83 -10.25 -18.82 -10.75
C LEU A 83 -8.74 -18.89 -11.04
N ALA A 84 -8.08 -19.99 -10.65
CA ALA A 84 -6.63 -20.16 -10.69
C ALA A 84 -5.94 -19.78 -12.01
N PRO A 85 -6.49 -20.06 -13.21
CA PRO A 85 -5.84 -19.69 -14.48
C PRO A 85 -5.74 -18.18 -14.72
N HIS A 86 -6.48 -17.37 -13.97
CA HIS A 86 -6.54 -15.92 -14.14
C HIS A 86 -5.84 -15.16 -13.01
N LEU A 87 -5.62 -15.83 -11.87
CA LEU A 87 -5.19 -15.24 -10.62
C LEU A 87 -3.66 -15.04 -10.57
N GLU A 88 -3.22 -13.78 -10.41
CA GLU A 88 -1.82 -13.42 -10.17
C GLU A 88 -1.59 -13.02 -8.70
N ARG A 89 -2.56 -12.32 -8.09
CA ARG A 89 -2.49 -11.83 -6.71
C ARG A 89 -3.73 -12.21 -5.92
N LEU A 90 -3.51 -12.83 -4.76
CA LEU A 90 -4.57 -13.26 -3.85
C LEU A 90 -4.41 -12.56 -2.51
N SER A 91 -5.43 -11.84 -2.06
CA SER A 91 -5.49 -11.28 -0.70
C SER A 91 -6.61 -11.94 0.07
N CYS A 92 -6.29 -12.52 1.22
CA CYS A 92 -7.21 -13.26 2.07
C CYS A 92 -7.42 -12.47 3.36
N HIS A 93 -8.58 -11.85 3.49
CA HIS A 93 -8.94 -11.01 4.63
C HIS A 93 -9.82 -11.80 5.59
N GLN A 94 -9.36 -11.96 6.83
CA GLN A 94 -10.09 -12.65 7.89
C GLN A 94 -10.59 -14.06 7.49
N LEU A 95 -9.92 -14.69 6.52
CA LEU A 95 -10.27 -16.00 6.01
C LEU A 95 -9.83 -17.06 7.01
N ASP A 96 -10.64 -18.10 7.22
CA ASP A 96 -10.21 -19.25 8.01
C ASP A 96 -9.14 -20.05 7.26
N VAL A 97 -7.99 -20.31 7.90
CA VAL A 97 -6.86 -21.01 7.27
C VAL A 97 -7.21 -22.42 6.82
N ARG A 98 -8.24 -23.04 7.40
CA ARG A 98 -8.76 -24.33 6.92
C ARG A 98 -9.17 -24.29 5.46
N ARG A 99 -9.61 -23.14 4.93
CA ARG A 99 -9.91 -22.98 3.50
C ARG A 99 -8.66 -23.08 2.63
N LEU A 100 -7.55 -22.49 3.07
CA LEU A 100 -6.26 -22.64 2.38
C LEU A 100 -5.83 -24.11 2.35
N ARG A 101 -6.01 -24.83 3.46
CA ARG A 101 -5.68 -26.26 3.56
C ARG A 101 -6.48 -27.14 2.60
N LEU A 102 -7.67 -26.74 2.16
CA LEU A 102 -8.44 -27.45 1.11
C LEU A 102 -7.75 -27.43 -0.27
N LEU A 103 -6.79 -26.52 -0.45
CA LEU A 103 -6.00 -26.42 -1.67
C LEU A 103 -4.72 -27.24 -1.62
N SER A 104 -4.52 -28.06 -0.58
CA SER A 104 -3.29 -28.85 -0.36
C SER A 104 -2.83 -29.65 -1.55
N ASP A 105 -3.77 -30.25 -2.27
CA ASP A 105 -3.45 -31.19 -3.35
C ASP A 105 -3.45 -30.49 -4.73
N HIS A 106 -3.50 -29.16 -4.72
CA HIS A 106 -3.59 -28.34 -5.92
C HIS A 106 -2.38 -27.42 -6.03
N CYS A 107 -1.98 -27.18 -7.28
CA CYS A 107 -0.90 -26.28 -7.63
C CYS A 107 -1.47 -25.11 -8.42
N LEU A 108 -1.24 -23.88 -7.93
CA LEU A 108 -1.69 -22.63 -8.53
C LEU A 108 -0.43 -21.81 -8.92
N PRO A 109 0.27 -22.20 -10.00
CA PRO A 109 1.60 -21.69 -10.33
C PRO A 109 1.63 -20.24 -10.84
N HIS A 110 0.48 -19.66 -11.18
CA HIS A 110 0.38 -18.28 -11.67
C HIS A 110 0.26 -17.26 -10.53
N VAL A 111 -0.01 -17.70 -9.30
CA VAL A 111 -0.09 -16.82 -8.14
C VAL A 111 1.32 -16.44 -7.70
N ILE A 112 1.66 -15.16 -7.88
CA ILE A 112 2.96 -14.59 -7.55
C ILE A 112 2.92 -13.75 -6.26
N SER A 113 1.73 -13.41 -5.77
CA SER A 113 1.52 -12.59 -4.59
C SER A 113 0.40 -13.16 -3.74
N LEU A 114 0.70 -13.36 -2.45
CA LEU A 114 -0.25 -13.77 -1.44
C LEU A 114 -0.21 -12.79 -0.27
N GLU A 115 -1.37 -12.29 0.11
CA GLU A 115 -1.56 -11.59 1.37
C GLU A 115 -2.51 -12.40 2.25
N TRP A 116 -2.08 -12.70 3.47
CA TRP A 116 -2.92 -13.30 4.49
C TRP A 116 -3.07 -12.29 5.64
N LEU A 117 -4.25 -11.68 5.70
CA LEU A 117 -4.56 -10.61 6.63
C LEU A 117 -5.46 -11.20 7.73
N GLY A 118 -4.81 -11.55 8.85
CA GLY A 118 -5.45 -12.10 10.04
C GLY A 118 -6.46 -11.15 10.69
N VAL A 119 -7.09 -11.62 11.76
CA VAL A 119 -8.07 -10.84 12.53
C VAL A 119 -7.33 -10.10 13.64
N ASP A 120 -7.48 -8.78 13.68
CA ASP A 120 -6.98 -7.95 14.76
C ASP A 120 -7.79 -8.23 16.05
N GLN A 121 -7.06 -8.46 17.14
CA GLN A 121 -7.46 -8.34 18.56
C GLN A 121 -8.44 -9.34 19.19
N GLN A 122 -9.35 -10.03 18.49
CA GLN A 122 -10.11 -11.14 19.11
C GLN A 122 -10.43 -12.27 18.12
N PRO A 123 -9.97 -13.52 18.36
CA PRO A 123 -10.38 -14.64 17.54
C PRO A 123 -11.89 -14.82 17.70
N ARG A 124 -12.66 -14.67 16.59
CA ARG A 124 -14.02 -15.21 16.53
C ARG A 124 -13.92 -16.69 16.95
N ARG A 125 -14.67 -17.10 17.99
CA ARG A 125 -14.56 -18.45 18.58
C ARG A 125 -14.54 -19.53 17.49
N GLY A 126 -13.53 -20.39 17.50
CA GLY A 126 -13.42 -21.55 16.61
C GLY A 126 -12.69 -21.33 15.26
N ARG A 127 -12.14 -20.14 14.98
CA ARG A 127 -11.24 -19.94 13.82
C ARG A 127 -9.81 -20.37 14.14
N VAL A 128 -9.19 -21.08 13.20
CA VAL A 128 -7.78 -21.49 13.29
C VAL A 128 -6.90 -20.39 12.69
N ARG A 129 -5.82 -20.03 13.38
CA ARG A 129 -4.85 -19.03 12.93
C ARG A 129 -3.83 -19.66 11.98
N PHE A 130 -3.26 -18.82 11.12
CA PHE A 130 -2.18 -19.20 10.22
C PHE A 130 -0.89 -19.42 11.03
N VAL A 131 -0.29 -20.60 10.89
CA VAL A 131 0.92 -21.03 11.62
C VAL A 131 2.04 -21.45 10.67
N ASP A 132 3.23 -21.76 11.19
CA ASP A 132 4.40 -22.15 10.39
C ASP A 132 4.12 -23.34 9.43
N GLU A 133 3.33 -24.32 9.85
CA GLU A 133 2.95 -25.45 8.97
C GLU A 133 2.18 -25.00 7.72
N ASP A 134 1.41 -23.91 7.83
CA ASP A 134 0.71 -23.30 6.70
C ASP A 134 1.67 -22.56 5.77
N VAL A 135 2.84 -22.11 6.24
CA VAL A 135 3.90 -21.56 5.38
C VAL A 135 4.45 -22.63 4.44
N ARG A 136 4.73 -23.84 4.95
CA ARG A 136 5.21 -24.97 4.12
C ARG A 136 4.21 -25.36 3.05
N LEU A 137 2.92 -25.28 3.38
CA LEU A 137 1.85 -25.47 2.41
C LEU A 137 1.95 -24.50 1.22
N LEU A 138 2.35 -23.24 1.46
CA LEU A 138 2.46 -22.24 0.39
C LEU A 138 3.44 -22.63 -0.71
N LYS A 139 4.56 -23.29 -0.38
CA LYS A 139 5.54 -23.74 -1.39
C LYS A 139 4.92 -24.70 -2.41
N ARG A 140 4.02 -25.57 -1.96
CA ARG A 140 3.32 -26.54 -2.81
C ARG A 140 2.17 -25.88 -3.59
N VAL A 141 1.38 -25.05 -2.92
CA VAL A 141 0.17 -24.46 -3.51
C VAL A 141 0.52 -23.31 -4.46
N PHE A 142 1.51 -22.49 -4.12
CA PHE A 142 1.95 -21.31 -4.86
C PHE A 142 3.46 -21.37 -5.13
N PRO A 143 3.93 -22.28 -6.00
CA PRO A 143 5.37 -22.50 -6.21
C PRO A 143 6.10 -21.30 -6.82
N SER A 144 5.38 -20.34 -7.42
CA SER A 144 5.94 -19.13 -8.05
C SER A 144 5.86 -17.89 -7.16
N LEU A 145 5.61 -18.05 -5.85
CA LEU A 145 5.36 -16.94 -4.94
C LEU A 145 6.59 -16.03 -4.80
N ARG A 146 6.40 -14.74 -5.06
CA ARG A 146 7.44 -13.69 -4.98
C ARG A 146 7.15 -12.64 -3.90
N MET A 147 5.89 -12.46 -3.56
CA MET A 147 5.43 -11.52 -2.54
C MET A 147 4.57 -12.25 -1.53
N LEU A 148 4.95 -12.15 -0.26
CA LEU A 148 4.20 -12.71 0.85
C LEU A 148 3.99 -11.64 1.90
N LYS A 149 2.72 -11.38 2.22
CA LYS A 149 2.33 -10.56 3.34
C LYS A 149 1.57 -11.41 4.34
N LEU A 150 2.11 -11.55 5.54
CA LEU A 150 1.44 -12.15 6.68
C LEU A 150 1.17 -11.05 7.68
N ARG A 151 -0.09 -10.88 8.06
CA ARG A 151 -0.49 -9.94 9.11
C ARG A 151 -1.23 -10.63 10.23
N GLY A 152 -0.85 -10.41 11.48
CA GLY A 152 -1.55 -11.00 12.63
C GLY A 152 -1.49 -12.53 12.67
N CYS A 153 -0.44 -13.13 12.10
CA CYS A 153 -0.26 -14.59 12.00
C CYS A 153 0.57 -15.12 13.19
N GLN A 154 0.41 -16.41 13.50
CA GLN A 154 1.18 -17.11 14.55
C GLN A 154 2.33 -17.88 13.93
N VAL A 155 3.19 -17.16 13.21
CA VAL A 155 4.38 -17.72 12.56
C VAL A 155 5.60 -17.35 13.38
N THR A 156 6.55 -18.28 13.49
CA THR A 156 7.87 -18.01 14.09
C THR A 156 8.88 -17.55 13.05
N GLY A 157 8.62 -17.84 11.78
CA GLY A 157 9.52 -17.57 10.66
C GLY A 157 10.30 -18.79 10.20
N LYS A 158 10.21 -19.91 10.93
CA LYS A 158 10.97 -21.15 10.72
C LYS A 158 11.06 -21.62 9.26
N TYR A 159 9.95 -21.59 8.52
CA TYR A 159 9.90 -22.12 7.15
C TYR A 159 9.83 -21.04 6.07
N LEU A 160 9.96 -19.75 6.41
CA LEU A 160 9.89 -18.66 5.43
C LEU A 160 11.01 -18.74 4.38
N HIS A 161 12.19 -19.19 4.79
CA HIS A 161 13.35 -19.34 3.91
C HIS A 161 13.15 -20.43 2.82
N GLU A 162 12.19 -21.34 2.99
CA GLU A 162 11.89 -22.38 1.99
C GLU A 162 11.20 -21.82 0.73
N LEU A 163 10.69 -20.58 0.80
CA LEU A 163 10.05 -19.86 -0.30
C LEU A 163 11.10 -19.14 -1.15
N GLU A 164 11.94 -19.91 -1.83
CA GLU A 164 13.18 -19.46 -2.49
C GLU A 164 13.01 -18.31 -3.53
N LEU A 165 11.82 -18.15 -4.11
CA LEU A 165 11.53 -17.10 -5.09
C LEU A 165 11.07 -15.78 -4.47
N LEU A 166 10.95 -15.72 -3.13
CA LEU A 166 10.45 -14.56 -2.43
C LEU A 166 11.40 -13.37 -2.58
N THR A 167 10.85 -12.25 -3.06
CA THR A 167 11.56 -10.97 -3.18
C THR A 167 10.95 -9.90 -2.28
N GLU A 168 9.72 -10.08 -1.82
CA GLU A 168 9.04 -9.15 -0.91
C GLU A 168 8.38 -9.93 0.23
N LEU A 169 8.74 -9.58 1.46
CA LEU A 169 8.23 -10.20 2.68
C LEU A 169 7.70 -9.12 3.63
N CYS A 170 6.47 -9.28 4.09
CA CYS A 170 5.86 -8.42 5.09
C CYS A 170 5.31 -9.26 6.24
N LEU A 171 5.78 -8.97 7.45
CA LEU A 171 5.45 -9.66 8.70
C LEU A 171 4.87 -8.65 9.71
N ASP A 172 3.88 -7.87 9.27
CA ASP A 172 3.21 -6.89 10.13
C ASP A 172 2.41 -7.64 11.24
N ASP A 173 2.40 -7.14 12.47
CA ASP A 173 1.64 -7.65 13.62
C ASP A 173 1.83 -9.16 13.93
N CYS A 174 2.98 -9.76 13.59
CA CYS A 174 3.27 -11.18 13.83
C CYS A 174 4.03 -11.39 15.16
N GLN A 175 3.33 -11.54 16.27
CA GLN A 175 3.91 -11.51 17.63
C GLN A 175 4.79 -12.72 18.05
N TYR A 176 4.99 -13.70 17.18
CA TYR A 176 5.68 -14.96 17.53
C TYR A 176 6.99 -15.16 16.78
N LEU A 177 7.49 -14.14 16.07
CA LEU A 177 8.73 -14.25 15.30
C LEU A 177 9.93 -14.51 16.22
N GLU A 178 10.80 -15.45 15.82
CA GLU A 178 11.99 -15.80 16.59
C GLU A 178 13.26 -15.33 15.85
N SER A 179 14.15 -14.61 16.55
CA SER A 179 15.38 -14.02 16.00
C SER A 179 16.24 -15.03 15.21
N GLN A 180 16.33 -16.26 15.71
CA GLN A 180 17.17 -17.32 15.14
C GLN A 180 16.84 -17.69 13.68
N TYR A 181 15.59 -17.48 13.23
CA TYR A 181 15.20 -17.81 11.85
C TYR A 181 15.49 -16.68 10.86
N PHE A 182 15.69 -15.45 11.32
CA PHE A 182 16.01 -14.32 10.44
C PHE A 182 17.35 -14.47 9.74
N ARG A 183 18.30 -15.17 10.37
CA ARG A 183 19.57 -15.53 9.74
C ARG A 183 19.36 -16.26 8.42
N ASP A 184 18.52 -17.29 8.42
CA ASP A 184 18.25 -18.09 7.23
C ASP A 184 17.41 -17.32 6.21
N ILE A 185 16.43 -16.54 6.68
CA ILE A 185 15.63 -15.65 5.83
C ILE A 185 16.54 -14.67 5.07
N PHE A 186 17.40 -13.93 5.76
CA PHE A 186 18.26 -12.92 5.14
C PHE A 186 19.39 -13.52 4.30
N ARG A 187 19.88 -14.71 4.66
CA ARG A 187 20.96 -15.37 3.93
C ARG A 187 20.48 -16.07 2.67
N LEU A 188 19.33 -16.73 2.72
CA LEU A 188 18.87 -17.62 1.65
C LEU A 188 17.93 -16.91 0.67
N LEU A 189 17.11 -15.97 1.15
CA LEU A 189 16.20 -15.22 0.29
C LEU A 189 16.88 -14.00 -0.34
N LYS A 190 16.49 -13.68 -1.57
CA LYS A 190 16.96 -12.48 -2.29
C LYS A 190 15.94 -11.36 -2.14
N LEU A 191 15.65 -10.98 -0.90
CA LEU A 191 14.64 -9.96 -0.60
C LEU A 191 15.10 -8.60 -1.13
N ARG A 192 14.19 -7.93 -1.83
CA ARG A 192 14.30 -6.53 -2.25
C ARG A 192 13.52 -5.62 -1.32
N LYS A 193 12.44 -6.14 -0.71
CA LYS A 193 11.62 -5.43 0.25
C LYS A 193 11.34 -6.29 1.48
N PHE A 194 11.54 -5.72 2.66
CA PHE A 194 11.24 -6.35 3.93
C PHE A 194 10.47 -5.40 4.83
N ASP A 195 9.27 -5.80 5.25
CA ASP A 195 8.42 -5.03 6.15
C ASP A 195 8.23 -5.82 7.46
N ILE A 196 8.55 -5.21 8.58
CA ILE A 196 8.31 -5.75 9.92
C ILE A 196 7.81 -4.65 10.84
N MET A 197 6.64 -4.89 11.43
CA MET A 197 5.91 -3.90 12.20
C MET A 197 5.18 -4.64 13.30
N GLU A 198 5.83 -4.89 14.43
CA GLU A 198 5.15 -5.51 15.57
C GLU A 198 4.71 -4.38 16.52
N ASP A 199 3.48 -4.43 17.02
CA ASP A 199 3.11 -3.58 18.16
C ASP A 199 3.55 -4.35 19.41
N CYS A 200 4.82 -4.18 19.79
CA CYS A 200 5.40 -4.86 20.95
C CYS A 200 5.31 -3.97 22.18
N ASP A 201 4.28 -4.22 23.00
CA ASP A 201 4.19 -3.68 24.37
C ASP A 201 5.09 -4.47 25.35
N GLU A 202 5.77 -5.55 24.92
CA GLU A 202 6.55 -6.45 25.78
C GLU A 202 7.93 -6.88 25.20
N VAL A 203 8.77 -7.40 26.11
CA VAL A 203 10.21 -7.78 26.05
C VAL A 203 10.60 -8.79 24.94
N ASN A 204 9.65 -9.28 24.13
CA ASN A 204 9.88 -10.30 23.09
C ASN A 204 9.94 -9.69 21.69
N CYS A 205 10.80 -8.69 21.49
CA CYS A 205 11.10 -8.21 20.14
C CYS A 205 12.11 -9.16 19.49
N CYS A 206 11.86 -9.59 18.25
CA CYS A 206 12.88 -10.28 17.50
C CYS A 206 14.01 -9.31 17.13
N ASP A 207 15.23 -9.84 17.17
CA ASP A 207 16.44 -9.11 16.79
C ASP A 207 16.75 -9.36 15.32
N LEU A 208 17.11 -8.30 14.61
CA LEU A 208 17.39 -8.30 13.18
C LEU A 208 18.89 -8.09 12.89
N VAL A 209 19.77 -8.45 13.84
CA VAL A 209 21.25 -8.43 13.72
C VAL A 209 21.83 -9.12 12.49
N ASP A 210 21.06 -9.93 11.77
CA ASP A 210 21.50 -10.64 10.57
C ASP A 210 21.07 -9.95 9.25
N VAL A 211 20.47 -8.76 9.32
CA VAL A 211 19.94 -8.05 8.13
C VAL A 211 21.00 -7.77 7.06
N GLN A 212 22.26 -7.57 7.46
CA GLN A 212 23.41 -7.42 6.56
C GLN A 212 23.65 -8.63 5.65
N LEU A 213 23.12 -9.81 6.00
CA LEU A 213 23.23 -11.01 5.17
C LEU A 213 22.38 -10.93 3.89
N CYS A 214 21.48 -9.95 3.78
CA CYS A 214 20.61 -9.73 2.63
C CYS A 214 21.03 -8.49 1.80
N PRO A 215 22.12 -8.56 1.00
CA PRO A 215 22.63 -7.40 0.27
C PRO A 215 21.68 -6.89 -0.82
N THR A 216 20.70 -7.68 -1.25
CA THR A 216 19.71 -7.34 -2.28
C THR A 216 18.63 -6.37 -1.80
N LEU A 217 18.59 -6.07 -0.50
CA LEU A 217 17.52 -5.26 0.09
C LEU A 217 17.58 -3.82 -0.42
N GLU A 218 16.47 -3.34 -0.97
CA GLU A 218 16.32 -1.99 -1.52
C GLU A 218 15.42 -1.11 -0.64
N HIS A 219 14.45 -1.74 0.03
CA HIS A 219 13.47 -1.09 0.90
C HIS A 219 13.28 -1.89 2.18
N ILE A 220 13.41 -1.22 3.33
CA ILE A 220 12.97 -1.75 4.62
C ILE A 220 11.89 -0.86 5.24
N LYS A 221 10.81 -1.48 5.73
CA LYS A 221 9.83 -0.85 6.62
C LYS A 221 9.96 -1.50 7.98
N ILE A 222 10.23 -0.71 9.00
CA ILE A 222 10.59 -1.22 10.32
C ILE A 222 10.03 -0.31 11.41
N ALA A 223 9.58 -0.90 12.50
CA ALA A 223 9.24 -0.16 13.70
C ALA A 223 10.51 0.29 14.45
N ASP A 224 10.47 1.49 15.03
CA ASP A 224 11.59 2.17 15.66
C ASP A 224 12.22 1.42 16.83
N TYR A 225 11.46 0.62 17.57
CA TYR A 225 12.00 -0.13 18.71
C TYR A 225 13.01 -1.20 18.29
N HIS A 226 12.85 -1.82 17.11
CA HIS A 226 13.86 -2.74 16.56
C HIS A 226 15.18 -2.01 16.22
N LEU A 227 15.13 -0.69 16.08
CA LEU A 227 16.29 0.14 15.78
C LEU A 227 16.83 0.83 17.03
N CYS A 228 16.07 0.95 18.13
CA CYS A 228 16.45 1.77 19.28
C CYS A 228 17.37 1.07 20.28
N MET A 229 17.22 -0.23 20.47
CA MET A 229 17.90 -0.96 21.56
C MET A 229 19.38 -1.26 21.28
N GLU A 230 19.75 -1.53 20.03
CA GLU A 230 21.15 -1.78 19.65
C GLU A 230 21.67 -0.73 18.67
N SER A 231 22.87 -0.20 18.94
CA SER A 231 23.48 0.85 18.11
C SER A 231 23.84 0.36 16.71
N ASP A 232 24.16 -0.93 16.59
CA ASP A 232 24.85 -1.47 15.43
C ASP A 232 23.90 -1.78 14.28
N ILE A 233 22.64 -2.12 14.57
CA ILE A 233 21.67 -2.50 13.54
C ILE A 233 21.37 -1.37 12.56
N THR A 234 21.20 -0.14 13.07
CA THR A 234 21.00 1.04 12.24
C THR A 234 22.20 1.24 11.30
N GLN A 235 23.42 1.03 11.78
CA GLN A 235 24.63 1.17 10.97
C GLN A 235 24.78 0.04 9.96
N GLN A 236 24.43 -1.19 10.33
CA GLN A 236 24.42 -2.34 9.42
C GLN A 236 23.43 -2.14 8.27
N LEU A 237 22.22 -1.65 8.55
CA LEU A 237 21.22 -1.31 7.55
C LEU A 237 21.75 -0.27 6.55
N LEU A 238 22.36 0.81 7.04
CA LEU A 238 22.88 1.88 6.19
C LEU A 238 24.10 1.47 5.33
N ARG A 239 24.74 0.34 5.65
CA ARG A 239 25.84 -0.24 4.87
C ARG A 239 25.36 -1.18 3.76
N LEU A 240 24.05 -1.49 3.69
CA LEU A 240 23.51 -2.34 2.63
C LEU A 240 23.68 -1.68 1.25
N PRO A 241 24.22 -2.39 0.24
CA PRO A 241 24.66 -1.77 -1.01
C PRO A 241 23.50 -1.24 -1.87
N HIS A 242 22.33 -1.88 -1.77
CA HIS A 242 21.16 -1.54 -2.57
C HIS A 242 20.09 -0.77 -1.79
N LEU A 243 20.23 -0.62 -0.47
CA LEU A 243 19.24 0.06 0.36
C LEU A 243 19.15 1.53 -0.06
N SER A 244 17.94 1.93 -0.43
CA SER A 244 17.65 3.31 -0.87
C SER A 244 16.41 3.86 -0.22
N LYS A 245 15.53 3.00 0.32
CA LYS A 245 14.27 3.39 0.95
C LYS A 245 14.20 2.86 2.37
N LEU A 246 13.90 3.76 3.31
CA LEU A 246 13.68 3.44 4.70
C LEU A 246 12.32 3.98 5.13
N SER A 247 11.47 3.11 5.65
CA SER A 247 10.17 3.47 6.22
C SER A 247 10.18 3.16 7.71
N ILE A 248 10.04 4.18 8.54
CA ILE A 248 10.02 4.03 9.99
C ILE A 248 8.59 4.24 10.48
N TYR A 249 8.13 3.28 11.27
CA TYR A 249 7.00 3.49 12.15
C TYR A 249 7.48 3.73 13.56
N SER A 250 6.97 4.76 14.22
CA SER A 250 7.42 5.10 15.56
C SER A 250 6.29 5.62 16.43
N LYS A 251 6.34 5.21 17.70
CA LYS A 251 5.56 5.84 18.77
C LYS A 251 6.47 6.61 19.74
N ASN A 252 7.69 6.12 20.01
CA ASN A 252 8.48 6.59 21.16
C ASN A 252 9.93 6.98 20.83
N PHE A 253 10.59 6.29 19.90
CA PHE A 253 12.05 6.34 19.71
C PHE A 253 12.50 6.99 18.40
N VAL A 254 11.59 7.65 17.67
CA VAL A 254 11.89 8.26 16.36
C VAL A 254 13.14 9.10 16.35
N PHE A 255 13.36 9.95 17.36
CA PHE A 255 14.44 10.92 17.31
C PHE A 255 15.81 10.27 17.48
N ASP A 256 15.93 9.27 18.36
CA ASP A 256 17.21 8.59 18.59
C ASP A 256 17.60 7.73 17.37
N VAL A 257 16.60 7.14 16.71
CA VAL A 257 16.78 6.41 15.45
C VAL A 257 17.13 7.37 14.31
N LEU A 258 16.38 8.46 14.17
CA LEU A 258 16.57 9.43 13.09
C LEU A 258 17.90 10.17 13.21
N GLU A 259 18.36 10.51 14.42
CA GLU A 259 19.67 11.13 14.63
C GLU A 259 20.81 10.22 14.15
N ARG A 260 20.73 8.91 14.41
CA ARG A 260 21.72 7.93 13.94
C ARG A 260 21.72 7.74 12.43
N ILE A 261 20.58 7.91 11.78
CA ILE A 261 20.44 7.87 10.32
C ILE A 261 20.93 9.16 9.67
N ALA A 262 20.58 10.30 10.26
CA ALA A 262 20.90 11.64 9.78
C ALA A 262 22.38 11.99 9.98
N ARG A 263 23.00 11.48 11.04
CA ARG A 263 24.38 11.78 11.44
C ARG A 263 25.14 10.50 11.78
N PRO A 264 25.43 9.63 10.79
CA PRO A 264 26.23 8.44 11.02
C PRO A 264 27.62 8.85 11.54
N SER A 265 28.13 8.17 12.57
CA SER A 265 29.39 8.52 13.23
C SER A 265 30.57 8.51 12.25
N ASN A 266 31.43 9.54 12.31
CA ASN A 266 32.49 9.83 11.33
C ASN A 266 33.48 8.68 11.03
N ALA A 267 33.69 7.72 11.94
CA ALA A 267 34.55 6.56 11.71
C ALA A 267 33.92 5.50 10.79
N ALA A 268 32.60 5.52 10.61
CA ALA A 268 31.83 4.57 9.79
C ALA A 268 31.34 5.16 8.46
N ALA A 269 31.55 6.46 8.22
CA ALA A 269 30.98 7.19 7.08
C ALA A 269 31.60 6.83 5.72
N ALA A 270 32.77 6.17 5.69
CA ALA A 270 33.36 5.67 4.46
C ALA A 270 32.56 4.47 3.93
N GLY A 271 31.74 4.71 2.91
CA GLY A 271 30.97 3.65 2.22
C GLY A 271 29.51 3.50 2.66
N ILE A 272 29.00 4.34 3.58
CA ILE A 272 27.56 4.39 3.88
C ILE A 272 26.83 5.03 2.70
N LYS A 273 25.90 4.28 2.12
CA LYS A 273 25.02 4.79 1.07
C LYS A 273 23.92 5.64 1.71
N GLN A 274 23.60 6.76 1.08
CA GLN A 274 22.60 7.66 1.60
C GLN A 274 21.20 7.20 1.20
N ILE A 275 20.26 7.31 2.14
CA ILE A 275 18.85 7.02 1.92
C ILE A 275 18.26 8.07 0.98
N GLU A 276 17.71 7.62 -0.16
CA GLU A 276 17.07 8.48 -1.14
C GLU A 276 15.56 8.64 -0.87
N GLY A 277 14.94 7.65 -0.21
CA GLY A 277 13.52 7.66 0.13
C GLY A 277 13.30 7.44 1.62
N PHE A 278 12.75 8.42 2.32
CA PHE A 278 12.40 8.30 3.72
C PHE A 278 10.89 8.41 3.91
N ARG A 279 10.32 7.48 4.66
CA ARG A 279 8.91 7.51 5.06
C ARG A 279 8.80 7.43 6.57
N PHE A 280 8.01 8.31 7.14
CA PHE A 280 7.64 8.31 8.54
C PHE A 280 6.12 8.14 8.68
N SER A 281 5.72 7.25 9.58
CA SER A 281 4.35 7.10 10.03
C SER A 281 4.34 6.89 11.53
N GLY A 282 3.62 7.69 12.28
CA GLY A 282 3.66 7.60 13.74
C GLY A 282 3.04 8.80 14.42
N LEU A 283 3.02 8.75 15.75
CA LEU A 283 2.64 9.88 16.59
C LEU A 283 3.91 10.62 17.01
N LEU A 284 3.90 11.94 16.87
CA LEU A 284 5.05 12.79 17.21
C LEU A 284 4.63 13.88 18.18
N HIS A 285 5.47 14.08 19.18
CA HIS A 285 5.34 15.18 20.13
C HIS A 285 6.09 16.44 19.68
N ASP A 286 7.09 16.33 18.78
CA ASP A 286 7.89 17.46 18.30
C ASP A 286 8.24 17.35 16.79
N TYR A 287 7.42 17.98 15.96
CA TYR A 287 7.64 18.08 14.51
C TYR A 287 8.83 18.97 14.13
N GLY A 288 9.14 19.97 14.96
CA GLY A 288 10.27 20.87 14.72
C GLY A 288 11.59 20.10 14.80
N ARG A 289 11.74 19.24 15.82
CA ARG A 289 12.89 18.33 15.93
C ARG A 289 12.93 17.34 14.77
N LEU A 290 11.81 16.76 14.37
CA LEU A 290 11.76 15.84 13.23
C LEU A 290 12.30 16.50 11.96
N PHE A 291 11.76 17.66 11.58
CA PHE A 291 12.18 18.38 10.37
C PHE A 291 13.63 18.86 10.46
N ARG A 292 14.10 19.26 11.65
CA ARG A 292 15.52 19.57 11.85
C ARG A 292 16.41 18.38 11.56
N GLU A 293 16.08 17.19 12.05
CA GLU A 293 16.90 16.00 11.80
C GLU A 293 16.81 15.54 10.34
N LEU A 294 15.63 15.55 9.73
CA LEU A 294 15.45 15.28 8.31
C LEU A 294 16.25 16.22 7.40
N SER A 295 16.50 17.45 7.83
CA SER A 295 17.27 18.43 7.06
C SER A 295 18.74 18.04 6.82
N HIS A 296 19.28 17.08 7.59
CA HIS A 296 20.64 16.57 7.35
C HIS A 296 20.68 15.52 6.22
N LEU A 297 19.54 14.96 5.83
CA LEU A 297 19.43 13.95 4.77
C LEU A 297 19.34 14.62 3.39
N ARG A 298 20.37 15.36 3.00
CA ARG A 298 20.39 16.27 1.82
C ARG A 298 20.16 15.59 0.46
N HIS A 299 20.34 14.28 0.40
CA HIS A 299 20.19 13.45 -0.81
C HIS A 299 18.79 12.82 -0.92
N LEU A 300 17.86 13.17 -0.03
CA LEU A 300 16.49 12.72 -0.12
C LEU A 300 15.86 13.19 -1.41
N ARG A 301 15.37 12.23 -2.19
CA ARG A 301 14.55 12.41 -3.38
C ARG A 301 13.09 12.22 -3.08
N ARG A 302 12.75 11.43 -2.06
CA ARG A 302 11.38 11.18 -1.63
C ARG A 302 11.27 11.29 -0.12
N LEU A 303 10.37 12.15 0.34
CA LEU A 303 10.05 12.32 1.75
C LEU A 303 8.54 12.14 1.93
N GLU A 304 8.17 11.15 2.74
CA GLU A 304 6.79 10.93 3.16
C GLU A 304 6.68 11.09 4.67
N VAL A 305 5.85 12.01 5.13
CA VAL A 305 5.50 12.15 6.54
C VAL A 305 3.99 12.13 6.61
N HIS A 306 3.46 11.13 7.32
CA HIS A 306 2.02 10.96 7.47
C HIS A 306 1.59 11.36 8.88
N GLY A 307 0.74 12.38 8.96
CA GLY A 307 0.07 12.77 10.18
C GLY A 307 -0.99 11.74 10.54
N GLN A 308 -1.02 11.39 11.81
CA GLN A 308 -2.16 10.71 12.42
C GLN A 308 -3.02 11.77 13.12
N SER A 309 -4.33 11.61 13.02
CA SER A 309 -5.27 12.46 13.75
C SER A 309 -5.66 11.73 15.02
N GLU A 310 -5.33 12.30 16.16
CA GLU A 310 -5.92 11.92 17.45
C GLU A 310 -7.22 12.73 17.61
N GLU A 311 -8.33 12.03 17.87
CA GLU A 311 -9.64 12.64 18.16
C GLU A 311 -10.15 13.67 17.11
N GLY A 312 -9.72 13.53 15.85
CA GLY A 312 -10.13 14.43 14.77
C GLY A 312 -9.38 15.77 14.73
N GLN A 313 -8.44 16.00 15.64
CA GLN A 313 -7.53 17.14 15.59
C GLN A 313 -6.33 16.81 14.70
N LEU A 314 -5.99 17.74 13.80
CA LEU A 314 -4.80 17.63 12.96
C LEU A 314 -3.69 18.47 13.58
N GLN A 315 -2.49 17.92 13.62
CA GLN A 315 -1.33 18.63 14.11
C GLN A 315 -0.95 19.75 13.15
N CYS A 316 -0.61 20.92 13.71
CA CYS A 316 -0.28 22.12 12.94
C CYS A 316 1.22 22.14 12.60
N LEU A 317 1.55 22.29 11.31
CA LEU A 317 2.91 22.45 10.82
C LEU A 317 3.22 23.93 10.61
N SER A 318 4.31 24.42 11.19
CA SER A 318 4.73 25.82 11.07
C SER A 318 5.39 26.11 9.73
N ASP A 319 5.15 27.32 9.21
CA ASP A 319 5.77 27.79 7.96
C ASP A 319 7.29 27.83 8.08
N GLN A 320 7.81 28.28 9.24
CA GLN A 320 9.25 28.37 9.50
C GLN A 320 9.94 27.01 9.33
N ALA A 321 9.37 25.95 9.88
CA ALA A 321 9.99 24.62 9.83
C ALA A 321 9.94 24.04 8.41
N LEU A 322 8.83 24.24 7.70
CA LEU A 322 8.68 23.84 6.29
C LEU A 322 9.65 24.61 5.38
N CYS A 323 9.81 25.92 5.56
CA CYS A 323 10.76 26.74 4.82
C CYS A 323 12.21 26.26 5.02
N GLN A 324 12.60 25.98 6.27
CA GLN A 324 13.92 25.47 6.59
C GLN A 324 14.17 24.11 5.93
N LEU A 325 13.20 23.21 6.01
CA LEU A 325 13.28 21.89 5.39
C LEU A 325 13.41 21.98 3.87
N ALA A 326 12.60 22.81 3.21
CA ALA A 326 12.65 23.03 1.77
C ALA A 326 14.01 23.59 1.30
N ALA A 327 14.65 24.43 2.11
CA ALA A 327 15.97 24.98 1.80
C ALA A 327 17.10 23.95 1.91
N GLN A 328 16.96 22.94 2.77
CA GLN A 328 18.00 21.93 3.03
C GLN A 328 17.86 20.67 2.17
N LEU A 329 16.72 20.46 1.50
CA LEU A 329 16.44 19.30 0.64
C LEU A 329 16.29 19.70 -0.85
N PRO A 330 17.36 20.16 -1.52
CA PRO A 330 17.27 20.66 -2.89
C PRO A 330 17.01 19.56 -3.94
N GLU A 331 17.37 18.31 -3.64
CA GLU A 331 17.20 17.16 -4.54
C GLU A 331 15.81 16.51 -4.46
N LEU A 332 14.93 17.03 -3.59
CA LEU A 332 13.62 16.45 -3.35
C LEU A 332 12.76 16.47 -4.62
N SER A 333 12.29 15.28 -4.99
CA SER A 333 11.43 15.04 -6.16
C SER A 333 10.00 14.66 -5.79
N GLU A 334 9.79 14.11 -4.60
CA GLU A 334 8.48 13.70 -4.11
C GLU A 334 8.36 14.10 -2.64
N LEU A 335 7.36 14.93 -2.32
CA LEU A 335 7.03 15.32 -0.96
C LEU A 335 5.59 14.90 -0.67
N HIS A 336 5.40 14.10 0.38
CA HIS A 336 4.08 13.74 0.88
C HIS A 336 3.94 14.19 2.33
N LEU A 337 3.09 15.19 2.56
CA LEU A 337 2.74 15.72 3.88
C LEU A 337 1.23 15.57 4.07
N CYS A 338 0.82 14.35 4.40
CA CYS A 338 -0.58 13.95 4.37
C CYS A 338 -1.17 13.92 5.78
N GLY A 339 -2.34 14.56 5.97
CA GLY A 339 -3.06 14.53 7.24
C GLY A 339 -2.55 15.56 8.26
N TYR A 340 -2.27 16.78 7.82
CA TYR A 340 -1.81 17.88 8.68
C TYR A 340 -2.67 19.13 8.54
N GLN A 341 -2.67 19.97 9.57
CA GLN A 341 -3.09 21.35 9.44
C GLN A 341 -1.85 22.20 9.14
N LEU A 342 -1.91 23.07 8.13
CA LEU A 342 -0.84 24.03 7.90
C LEU A 342 -1.10 25.31 8.69
N GLU A 343 -0.05 25.97 9.16
CA GLU A 343 -0.13 27.36 9.64
C GLU A 343 -0.62 28.26 8.50
N SER A 344 -0.01 28.12 7.33
CA SER A 344 -0.45 28.75 6.09
C SER A 344 0.07 27.97 4.87
N PRO A 345 -0.39 28.28 3.65
CA PRO A 345 0.17 27.65 2.44
C PRO A 345 1.57 28.16 2.07
N ALA A 346 2.14 29.15 2.80
CA ALA A 346 3.41 29.76 2.46
C ALA A 346 4.59 28.80 2.62
N GLY A 347 4.66 28.04 3.72
CA GLY A 347 5.73 27.08 3.98
C GLY A 347 5.80 25.98 2.91
N ILE A 348 4.65 25.50 2.45
CA ILE A 348 4.59 24.51 1.37
C ILE A 348 5.00 25.10 0.02
N LEU A 349 4.68 26.37 -0.26
CA LEU A 349 5.08 27.05 -1.49
C LEU A 349 6.61 27.12 -1.64
N HIS A 350 7.36 27.16 -0.53
CA HIS A 350 8.82 27.15 -0.57
C HIS A 350 9.40 25.87 -1.17
N PHE A 351 8.74 24.71 -1.05
CA PHE A 351 9.17 23.50 -1.76
C PHE A 351 9.01 23.66 -3.27
N VAL A 352 7.93 24.28 -3.74
CA VAL A 352 7.72 24.55 -5.17
C VAL A 352 8.80 25.51 -5.71
N ILE A 353 9.26 26.46 -4.89
CA ILE A 353 10.29 27.44 -5.25
C ILE A 353 11.70 26.81 -5.24
N ASN A 354 12.06 26.08 -4.18
CA ASN A 354 13.43 25.66 -3.91
C ASN A 354 13.77 24.27 -4.47
N CYS A 355 12.82 23.32 -4.46
CA CYS A 355 13.06 21.95 -4.87
C CYS A 355 12.86 21.82 -6.38
N ARG A 356 13.94 22.01 -7.15
CA ARG A 356 13.86 22.04 -8.62
C ARG A 356 13.39 20.72 -9.23
N GLN A 357 13.66 19.60 -8.57
CA GLN A 357 13.28 18.27 -9.06
C GLN A 357 11.86 17.85 -8.64
N LEU A 358 11.12 18.69 -7.90
CA LEU A 358 9.83 18.34 -7.32
C LEU A 358 8.79 17.98 -8.40
N ARG A 359 8.33 16.75 -8.42
CA ARG A 359 7.32 16.23 -9.35
C ARG A 359 6.00 15.97 -8.65
N ILE A 360 6.05 15.53 -7.39
CA ILE A 360 4.86 15.20 -6.61
C ILE A 360 4.89 16.02 -5.32
N LEU A 361 3.79 16.69 -5.05
CA LEU A 361 3.49 17.32 -3.76
C LEU A 361 2.11 16.82 -3.31
N ASP A 362 2.12 15.92 -2.34
CA ASP A 362 0.93 15.29 -1.80
C ASP A 362 0.54 15.91 -0.46
N MET A 363 -0.63 16.53 -0.46
CA MET A 363 -1.26 17.20 0.67
C MET A 363 -2.61 16.57 0.99
N THR A 364 -2.77 15.28 0.68
CA THR A 364 -3.98 14.51 0.94
C THR A 364 -4.37 14.56 2.42
N ARG A 365 -5.65 14.84 2.72
CA ARG A 365 -6.23 15.02 4.06
C ARG A 365 -5.69 16.21 4.85
N SER A 366 -4.98 17.13 4.20
CA SER A 366 -4.42 18.30 4.86
C SER A 366 -5.36 19.52 4.76
N ARG A 367 -5.30 20.42 5.73
CA ARG A 367 -6.14 21.63 5.85
C ARG A 367 -5.30 22.91 5.80
N CYS A 368 -5.96 24.04 5.60
CA CYS A 368 -5.37 25.39 5.50
C CYS A 368 -4.45 25.56 4.27
N ILE A 369 -4.76 24.86 3.18
CA ILE A 369 -4.09 25.01 1.89
C ILE A 369 -4.80 26.11 1.10
N GLY A 370 -6.11 25.94 0.92
CA GLY A 370 -7.00 26.87 0.22
C GLY A 370 -6.72 27.02 -1.28
N ASN A 371 -7.70 27.57 -2.02
CA ASN A 371 -7.61 27.71 -3.48
C ASN A 371 -6.53 28.72 -3.94
N ALA A 372 -6.23 29.72 -3.10
CA ALA A 372 -5.20 30.71 -3.41
C ALA A 372 -3.81 30.09 -3.58
N PHE A 373 -3.54 28.96 -2.92
CA PHE A 373 -2.29 28.21 -3.07
C PHE A 373 -2.08 27.72 -4.51
N VAL A 374 -3.13 27.23 -5.18
CA VAL A 374 -3.07 26.77 -6.58
C VAL A 374 -2.62 27.92 -7.50
N GLY A 375 -3.22 29.10 -7.33
CA GLY A 375 -2.84 30.29 -8.11
C GLY A 375 -1.40 30.75 -7.84
N ARG A 376 -0.93 30.68 -6.58
CA ARG A 376 0.46 30.98 -6.24
C ARG A 376 1.44 29.97 -6.84
N CYS A 377 1.11 28.68 -6.80
CA CYS A 377 1.88 27.64 -7.48
C CYS A 377 2.01 27.96 -8.97
N GLN A 378 0.90 28.26 -9.64
CA GLN A 378 0.93 28.63 -11.05
C GLN A 378 1.82 29.85 -11.32
N ALA A 379 1.71 30.91 -10.51
CA ALA A 379 2.51 32.13 -10.69
C ALA A 379 4.02 31.87 -10.51
N VAL A 380 4.40 30.98 -9.57
CA VAL A 380 5.79 30.55 -9.38
C VAL A 380 6.24 29.69 -10.56
N LEU A 381 5.48 28.66 -10.90
CA LEU A 381 5.82 27.69 -11.94
C LEU A 381 5.90 28.34 -13.33
N ALA A 382 5.07 29.34 -13.63
CA ALA A 382 5.13 30.11 -14.87
C ALA A 382 6.47 30.83 -15.08
N LYS A 383 7.22 31.10 -14.00
CA LYS A 383 8.55 31.73 -14.03
C LYS A 383 9.69 30.71 -14.10
N GLN A 384 9.40 29.41 -13.95
CA GLN A 384 10.40 28.33 -13.90
C GLN A 384 10.64 27.72 -15.30
N SER A 385 11.28 28.48 -16.20
CA SER A 385 11.55 28.05 -17.58
C SER A 385 12.44 26.79 -17.71
N TRP A 386 13.17 26.46 -16.65
CA TRP A 386 14.06 25.29 -16.57
C TRP A 386 13.31 23.97 -16.34
N ARG A 387 12.04 24.00 -15.95
CA ARG A 387 11.29 22.80 -15.56
C ARG A 387 10.91 21.97 -16.78
N THR A 388 11.23 20.68 -16.74
CA THR A 388 10.96 19.73 -17.84
C THR A 388 9.83 18.74 -17.54
N GLN A 389 9.40 18.66 -16.28
CA GLN A 389 8.35 17.75 -15.84
C GLN A 389 7.21 18.48 -15.12
N PRO A 390 5.95 18.01 -15.30
CA PRO A 390 4.80 18.58 -14.61
C PRO A 390 4.94 18.46 -13.09
N LEU A 391 4.32 19.39 -12.36
CA LEU A 391 4.09 19.24 -10.93
C LEU A 391 2.70 18.62 -10.72
N GLU A 392 2.63 17.53 -9.99
CA GLU A 392 1.38 16.89 -9.55
C GLU A 392 1.12 17.28 -8.10
N LEU A 393 -0.02 17.93 -7.86
CA LEU A 393 -0.54 18.21 -6.53
C LEU A 393 -1.63 17.20 -6.19
N TRP A 394 -1.38 16.35 -5.20
CA TRP A 394 -2.36 15.37 -4.74
C TRP A 394 -3.09 15.97 -3.54
N ILE A 395 -4.41 16.14 -3.64
CA ILE A 395 -5.18 16.98 -2.72
C ILE A 395 -6.49 16.31 -2.28
N ARG A 396 -6.50 14.98 -2.22
CA ARG A 396 -7.70 14.23 -1.84
C ARG A 396 -8.12 14.62 -0.41
N GLN A 397 -9.40 14.91 -0.20
CA GLN A 397 -9.95 15.31 1.12
C GLN A 397 -9.26 16.53 1.74
N SER A 398 -8.85 17.51 0.92
CA SER A 398 -8.35 18.81 1.39
C SER A 398 -9.43 19.90 1.39
N ASP A 399 -9.07 21.10 1.82
CA ASP A 399 -9.90 22.31 1.79
C ASP A 399 -9.93 23.04 0.42
N ILE A 400 -9.37 22.43 -0.63
CA ILE A 400 -9.39 22.96 -2.00
C ILE A 400 -10.71 22.60 -2.68
N VAL A 401 -11.38 23.61 -3.23
CA VAL A 401 -12.66 23.46 -3.93
C VAL A 401 -12.39 23.40 -5.43
N LEU A 402 -12.44 22.19 -6.01
CA LEU A 402 -12.12 21.93 -7.42
C LEU A 402 -12.93 22.78 -8.41
N ASN A 403 -14.20 23.04 -8.11
CA ASN A 403 -15.10 23.82 -8.98
C ASN A 403 -14.61 25.26 -9.20
N LEU A 404 -13.79 25.79 -8.28
CA LEU A 404 -13.24 27.14 -8.37
C LEU A 404 -11.93 27.20 -9.19
N LEU A 405 -11.44 26.07 -9.69
CA LEU A 405 -10.15 25.97 -10.40
C LEU A 405 -10.27 25.94 -11.93
N GLN A 406 -11.48 26.09 -12.48
CA GLN A 406 -11.76 25.94 -13.92
C GLN A 406 -11.06 26.97 -14.81
N ASN A 407 -10.54 28.07 -14.25
CA ASN A 407 -9.96 29.19 -14.99
C ASN A 407 -8.43 29.19 -15.08
N PHE A 408 -7.75 28.19 -14.51
CA PHE A 408 -6.29 28.17 -14.49
C PHE A 408 -5.71 27.62 -15.79
N ARG A 409 -5.05 28.48 -16.58
CA ARG A 409 -4.27 28.06 -17.76
C ARG A 409 -3.22 27.02 -17.33
N TYR A 410 -3.05 25.96 -18.11
CA TYR A 410 -2.05 24.88 -17.88
C TYR A 410 -2.32 23.96 -16.68
N LEU A 411 -3.48 24.10 -16.01
CA LEU A 411 -3.94 23.16 -15.00
C LEU A 411 -4.82 22.09 -15.65
N ARG A 412 -4.42 20.83 -15.53
CA ARG A 412 -5.23 19.66 -15.85
C ARG A 412 -5.71 19.04 -14.55
N ILE A 413 -7.02 18.84 -14.43
CA ILE A 413 -7.60 18.15 -13.27
C ILE A 413 -7.80 16.69 -13.70
N ASP A 414 -7.02 15.79 -13.11
CA ASP A 414 -7.18 14.35 -13.31
C ASP A 414 -7.92 13.77 -12.11
N THR A 415 -9.21 13.51 -12.28
CA THR A 415 -10.00 12.72 -11.33
C THR A 415 -9.89 11.26 -11.73
N LYS A 416 -9.07 10.48 -11.01
CA LYS A 416 -9.07 9.03 -11.19
C LYS A 416 -10.17 8.42 -10.30
N GLN A 417 -11.18 7.85 -10.93
CA GLN A 417 -11.98 6.79 -10.31
C GLN A 417 -11.06 5.58 -10.15
N MET A 418 -10.62 5.33 -8.91
CA MET A 418 -10.03 4.04 -8.57
C MET A 418 -11.16 3.00 -8.61
N THR A 419 -10.84 1.79 -9.09
CA THR A 419 -11.77 0.65 -9.31
C THR A 419 -12.80 0.47 -8.19
N PRO A 420 -13.98 -0.14 -8.48
CA PRO A 420 -15.20 -0.10 -7.64
C PRO A 420 -15.12 -0.74 -6.24
N ASN A 421 -13.95 -1.19 -5.78
CA ASN A 421 -13.75 -1.74 -4.43
C ASN A 421 -13.17 -0.74 -3.41
N MET A 422 -13.05 0.55 -3.77
CA MET A 422 -12.62 1.62 -2.87
C MET A 422 -13.47 2.87 -3.15
N ASP A 423 -14.44 3.16 -2.28
CA ASP A 423 -15.42 4.26 -2.40
C ASP A 423 -14.83 5.67 -2.21
N TYR A 424 -13.75 6.03 -2.91
CA TYR A 424 -13.19 7.37 -2.85
C TYR A 424 -12.64 7.86 -4.19
N MET A 425 -13.19 8.98 -4.68
CA MET A 425 -12.60 9.77 -5.76
C MET A 425 -11.21 10.25 -5.34
N SER A 426 -10.18 9.89 -6.12
CA SER A 426 -8.85 10.48 -5.96
C SER A 426 -8.74 11.71 -6.87
N SER A 427 -8.65 12.89 -6.25
CA SER A 427 -8.48 14.15 -6.96
C SER A 427 -7.00 14.50 -7.06
N VAL A 428 -6.45 14.45 -8.27
CA VAL A 428 -5.08 14.87 -8.57
C VAL A 428 -5.13 16.10 -9.47
N LEU A 429 -4.48 17.18 -9.04
CA LEU A 429 -4.26 18.37 -9.85
C LEU A 429 -2.91 18.28 -10.54
N LYS A 430 -2.89 18.32 -11.86
CA LYS A 430 -1.67 18.19 -12.67
C LYS A 430 -1.38 19.47 -13.43
N PHE A 431 -0.31 20.15 -13.07
CA PHE A 431 0.16 21.36 -13.77
C PHE A 431 0.98 20.91 -14.96
N SER A 432 0.39 20.99 -16.16
CA SER A 432 0.99 20.54 -17.41
C SER A 432 1.56 21.73 -18.16
N PHE A 433 2.88 21.79 -18.29
CA PHE A 433 3.56 22.85 -19.03
C PHE A 433 3.59 22.49 -20.51
N VAL A 434 2.91 23.28 -21.34
CA VAL A 434 3.13 23.27 -22.79
C VAL A 434 4.07 24.44 -23.07
N ARG A 435 5.21 24.16 -23.72
CA ARG A 435 6.12 25.20 -24.21
C ARG A 435 5.47 25.98 -25.34
#